data_AF-A0A9D8CQ71-F1
#
_entry.id   AF-A0A9D8CQ71-F1
#
_cell.length_a   1.000
_cell.length_b   1.000
_cell.length_c   1.000
_cell.angle_alpha   90.00
_cell.angle_beta   90.00
_cell.angle_gamma   90.00
#
_symmetry.space_group_name_H-M   'P 1'
#
loop_
_entity.id
_entity.type
_entity.pdbx_description
1 polymer ?
#
loop_
_entity_poly.entity_id
_entity_poly.type
_entity_poly.pdbx_seq_one_letter_code
_entity_poly.pdbx_strand_id
1 'polypeptide(L)'
;MIGTAWAAGNGAGGGGLFSDPSFWVAVAFVLFFVAAGKILWKGLSGALDKRGADIARALADAERLRDEAVKARADAERTLAQATAEAEGIIGQARTDAERMRDRAAQGLENALKLREQQALDRIAQSEAAAAKEIRDVAVDAAMAATRALLKRDLAAGQAGALVDQAIAELPRRLH
;
A
#
# COMPACT_ATOMS: atom_id res chain seq x y z
N MET A 1 -34.96 -107.99 -16.28
CA MET A 1 -33.52 -108.20 -15.95
C MET A 1 -33.17 -107.15 -14.91
N ILE A 2 -33.57 -107.26 -13.63
CA ILE A 2 -32.99 -108.08 -12.57
C ILE A 2 -31.49 -108.33 -12.77
N GLY A 3 -30.69 -107.69 -11.94
CA GLY A 3 -29.23 -107.77 -11.89
C GLY A 3 -28.72 -107.13 -10.60
N THR A 4 -29.18 -107.63 -9.47
CA THR A 4 -28.58 -107.42 -8.14
C THR A 4 -27.31 -108.26 -8.03
N ALA A 5 -26.19 -107.64 -7.67
CA ALA A 5 -25.02 -108.27 -7.03
C ALA A 5 -24.26 -107.12 -6.34
N TRP A 6 -24.41 -106.90 -5.02
CA TRP A 6 -23.77 -107.65 -3.93
C TRP A 6 -22.31 -107.99 -4.20
N ALA A 7 -21.43 -107.14 -3.65
CA ALA A 7 -20.07 -107.44 -3.22
C ALA A 7 -19.64 -106.25 -2.34
N ALA A 8 -19.21 -106.39 -1.10
CA ALA A 8 -19.11 -107.53 -0.22
C ALA A 8 -19.24 -106.97 1.20
N GLY A 9 -20.05 -107.61 2.03
CA GLY A 9 -19.84 -107.52 3.46
C GLY A 9 -18.51 -108.20 3.78
N ASN A 10 -17.69 -107.55 4.60
CA ASN A 10 -16.68 -108.28 5.35
C ASN A 10 -16.58 -107.73 6.77
N GLY A 11 -16.75 -108.63 7.73
CA GLY A 11 -16.21 -108.48 9.08
C GLY A 11 -17.06 -107.74 10.10
N ALA A 12 -18.16 -108.37 10.52
CA ALA A 12 -18.50 -108.32 11.94
C ALA A 12 -17.35 -108.97 12.71
N GLY A 13 -16.57 -108.16 13.40
CA GLY A 13 -15.51 -108.60 14.29
C GLY A 13 -15.19 -107.45 15.23
N GLY A 14 -15.48 -107.63 16.51
CA GLY A 14 -15.09 -106.69 17.55
C GLY A 14 -13.58 -106.47 17.51
N GLY A 15 -13.18 -105.34 16.94
CA GLY A 15 -11.84 -104.76 17.01
C GLY A 15 -12.06 -103.27 17.30
N GLY A 16 -11.40 -102.75 18.33
CA GLY A 16 -11.71 -101.44 18.90
C GLY A 16 -11.76 -100.33 17.85
N LEU A 17 -12.47 -99.24 18.18
CA LEU A 17 -12.72 -98.01 17.40
C LEU A 17 -11.58 -97.51 16.49
N PHE A 18 -10.35 -97.93 16.76
CA PHE A 18 -9.12 -97.64 16.04
C PHE A 18 -8.92 -98.38 14.71
N SER A 19 -9.73 -99.42 14.38
CA SER A 19 -9.58 -100.22 13.13
C SER A 19 -10.58 -99.87 12.01
N ASP A 20 -11.52 -98.95 12.26
CA ASP A 20 -12.52 -98.49 11.27
C ASP A 20 -11.98 -97.27 10.48
N PRO A 21 -11.84 -97.33 9.14
CA PRO A 21 -11.43 -96.19 8.32
C PRO A 21 -12.30 -94.93 8.52
N SER A 22 -13.57 -95.10 8.87
CA SER A 22 -14.52 -94.01 9.11
C SER A 22 -14.14 -93.16 10.33
N PHE A 23 -13.51 -93.76 11.35
CA PHE A 23 -13.04 -93.04 12.54
C PHE A 23 -11.92 -92.06 12.20
N TRP A 24 -10.93 -92.49 11.41
CA TRP A 24 -9.84 -91.62 10.98
C TRP A 24 -10.31 -90.50 10.04
N VAL A 25 -11.30 -90.75 9.19
CA VAL A 25 -11.94 -89.70 8.36
C VAL A 25 -12.65 -88.67 9.25
N ALA A 26 -13.39 -89.09 10.28
CA ALA A 26 -14.03 -88.18 11.22
C ALA A 26 -13.00 -87.34 12.00
N VAL A 27 -11.89 -87.95 12.46
CA VAL A 27 -10.79 -87.24 13.12
C VAL A 27 -10.15 -86.21 12.17
N ALA A 28 -9.88 -86.59 10.92
CA ALA A 28 -9.32 -85.67 9.92
C ALA A 28 -10.29 -84.52 9.60
N PHE A 29 -11.59 -84.79 9.53
CA PHE A 29 -12.63 -83.78 9.33
C PHE A 29 -12.69 -82.77 10.47
N VAL A 30 -12.69 -83.25 11.73
CA VAL A 30 -12.65 -82.37 12.91
C VAL A 30 -11.35 -81.56 12.93
N LEU A 31 -10.20 -82.19 12.68
CA LEU A 31 -8.92 -81.49 12.63
C LEU A 31 -8.89 -80.41 11.54
N PHE A 32 -9.44 -80.71 10.35
CA PHE A 32 -9.58 -79.76 9.26
C PHE A 32 -10.45 -78.57 9.65
N PHE A 33 -11.62 -78.79 10.25
CA PHE A 33 -12.50 -77.70 10.69
C PHE A 33 -11.87 -76.84 11.79
N VAL A 34 -11.13 -77.44 12.72
CA VAL A 34 -10.41 -76.70 13.77
C VAL A 34 -9.30 -75.84 13.14
N ALA A 35 -8.50 -76.40 12.23
CA ALA A 35 -7.43 -75.68 11.54
C ALA A 35 -7.98 -74.56 10.64
N ALA A 36 -8.98 -74.85 9.82
CA ALA A 36 -9.63 -73.90 8.93
C ALA A 36 -10.37 -72.80 9.71
N GLY A 37 -11.12 -73.17 10.75
CA GLY A 37 -11.85 -72.23 11.61
C GLY A 37 -10.92 -71.21 12.27
N LYS A 38 -9.76 -71.65 12.77
CA LYS A 38 -8.76 -70.75 13.37
C LYS A 38 -8.20 -69.75 12.36
N ILE A 39 -7.95 -70.16 11.12
CA ILE A 39 -7.45 -69.29 10.05
C ILE A 39 -8.52 -68.28 9.61
N LEU A 40 -9.75 -68.75 9.39
CA LEU A 40 -10.88 -67.90 9.00
C LEU A 40 -11.19 -66.86 10.09
N TRP A 41 -11.22 -67.28 11.35
CA TRP A 41 -11.52 -66.38 12.47
C TRP A 41 -10.46 -65.28 12.61
N LYS A 42 -9.18 -65.63 12.49
CA LYS A 42 -8.07 -64.67 12.51
C LYS A 42 -8.09 -63.71 11.32
N GLY A 43 -8.46 -64.20 10.13
CA GLY A 43 -8.60 -63.37 8.93
C GLY A 43 -9.76 -62.38 9.06
N LEU A 44 -10.90 -62.83 9.56
CA LEU A 44 -12.09 -62.00 9.74
C LEU A 44 -11.88 -60.94 10.83
N SER A 45 -11.35 -61.32 12.00
CA SER A 45 -11.06 -60.36 13.08
C SER A 45 -10.06 -59.29 12.62
N GLY A 46 -8.99 -59.69 11.94
CA GLY A 46 -8.01 -58.74 11.40
C GLY A 46 -8.60 -57.78 10.36
N ALA A 47 -9.55 -58.23 9.54
CA ALA A 47 -10.23 -57.36 8.58
C ALA A 47 -11.17 -56.34 9.26
N LEU A 48 -11.89 -56.75 10.31
CA LEU A 48 -12.73 -55.85 11.10
C LEU A 48 -11.88 -54.84 11.88
N ASP A 49 -10.80 -55.29 12.52
CA ASP A 49 -9.85 -54.42 13.24
C ASP A 49 -9.23 -53.39 12.30
N LYS A 50 -8.82 -53.81 11.09
CA LYS A 50 -8.30 -52.90 10.08
C LYS A 50 -9.33 -51.85 9.66
N ARG A 51 -10.58 -52.26 9.40
CA ARG A 51 -11.66 -51.31 9.07
C ARG A 51 -11.93 -50.34 10.22
N GLY A 52 -11.95 -50.82 11.46
CA GLY A 52 -12.11 -49.98 12.65
C GLY A 52 -10.97 -48.96 12.78
N ALA A 53 -9.73 -49.40 12.59
CA ALA A 53 -8.56 -48.54 12.62
C ALA A 53 -8.57 -47.49 11.48
N ASP A 54 -8.97 -47.88 10.27
CA ASP A 54 -9.07 -46.97 9.13
C ASP A 54 -10.18 -45.91 9.36
N ILE A 55 -11.33 -46.31 9.90
CA ILE A 55 -12.41 -45.38 10.27
C ILE A 55 -11.95 -44.42 11.37
N ALA A 56 -11.31 -44.94 12.43
CA ALA A 56 -10.80 -44.12 13.52
C ALA A 56 -9.75 -43.10 13.04
N ARG A 57 -8.86 -43.51 12.12
CA ARG A 57 -7.92 -42.60 11.47
C ARG A 57 -8.62 -41.53 10.63
N ALA A 58 -9.58 -41.93 9.81
CA ALA A 58 -10.34 -40.98 8.98
C ALA A 58 -11.12 -39.96 9.82
N LEU A 59 -11.69 -40.37 10.96
CA LEU A 59 -12.34 -39.48 11.93
C LEU A 59 -11.33 -38.50 12.56
N ALA A 60 -10.18 -39.01 13.02
CA ALA A 60 -9.14 -38.16 13.61
C ALA A 60 -8.57 -37.16 12.61
N ASP A 61 -8.37 -37.58 11.35
CA ASP A 61 -7.96 -36.68 10.28
C ASP A 61 -9.04 -35.63 9.97
N ALA A 62 -10.31 -36.03 9.92
CA ALA A 62 -11.42 -35.09 9.70
C ALA A 62 -11.53 -34.04 10.82
N GLU A 63 -11.37 -34.45 12.08
CA GLU A 63 -11.31 -33.53 13.23
C GLU A 63 -10.13 -32.58 13.12
N ARG A 64 -8.93 -33.09 12.79
CA ARG A 64 -7.74 -32.26 12.59
C ARG A 64 -7.94 -31.24 11.47
N LEU A 65 -8.46 -31.67 10.31
CA LEU A 65 -8.75 -30.77 9.19
C LEU A 65 -9.79 -29.71 9.56
N ARG A 66 -10.82 -30.09 10.32
CA ARG A 66 -11.84 -29.16 10.79
C ARG A 66 -11.23 -28.11 11.72
N ASP A 67 -10.39 -28.52 12.65
CA ASP A 67 -9.73 -27.58 13.57
C ASP A 67 -8.72 -26.68 12.86
N GLU A 68 -7.99 -27.20 11.87
CA GLU A 68 -7.13 -26.40 10.99
C GLU A 68 -7.93 -25.38 10.17
N ALA A 69 -9.09 -25.78 9.62
CA ALA A 69 -9.97 -24.88 8.88
C ALA A 69 -10.55 -23.78 9.78
N VAL A 70 -10.94 -24.11 11.02
CA VAL A 70 -11.42 -23.13 12.00
C VAL A 70 -10.31 -22.14 12.37
N LYS A 71 -9.08 -22.62 12.60
CA LYS A 71 -7.92 -21.75 12.86
C LYS A 71 -7.61 -20.84 11.67
N ALA A 72 -7.52 -21.42 10.47
CA ALA A 72 -7.25 -20.67 9.25
C ALA A 72 -8.32 -19.59 8.99
N ARG A 73 -9.59 -19.90 9.24
CA ARG A 73 -10.68 -18.92 9.14
C ARG A 73 -10.53 -17.81 10.17
N ALA A 74 -10.27 -18.13 11.43
CA ALA A 74 -10.09 -17.14 12.48
C ALA A 74 -8.89 -16.21 12.19
N ASP A 75 -7.79 -16.76 11.68
CA ASP A 75 -6.60 -15.99 11.33
C ASP A 75 -6.84 -15.11 10.09
N ALA A 76 -7.60 -15.59 9.10
CA ALA A 76 -8.03 -14.78 7.97
C ALA A 76 -8.94 -13.62 8.41
N GLU A 77 -9.92 -13.87 9.28
CA GLU A 77 -10.80 -12.83 9.83
C GLU A 77 -10.00 -11.78 10.62
N ARG A 78 -9.02 -12.20 11.44
CA ARG A 78 -8.12 -11.29 12.15
C ARG A 78 -7.26 -10.46 11.20
N THR A 79 -6.68 -11.10 10.19
CA THR A 79 -5.83 -10.42 9.19
C THR A 79 -6.63 -9.40 8.40
N LEU A 80 -7.86 -9.73 8.01
CA LEU A 80 -8.78 -8.80 7.36
C LEU A 80 -9.10 -7.61 8.27
N ALA A 81 -9.43 -7.85 9.54
CA ALA A 81 -9.72 -6.78 10.49
C ALA A 81 -8.51 -5.84 10.72
N GLN A 82 -7.30 -6.40 10.79
CA GLN A 82 -6.07 -5.62 10.89
C GLN A 82 -5.82 -4.80 9.62
N ALA A 83 -5.96 -5.42 8.45
CA ALA A 83 -5.78 -4.73 7.16
C ALA A 83 -6.81 -3.60 6.97
N THR A 84 -8.06 -3.78 7.40
CA THR A 84 -9.07 -2.71 7.36
C THR A 84 -8.73 -1.57 8.31
N ALA A 85 -8.29 -1.87 9.53
CA ALA A 85 -7.88 -0.85 10.50
C ALA A 85 -6.64 -0.07 10.03
N GLU A 86 -5.68 -0.76 9.41
CA GLU A 86 -4.49 -0.14 8.82
C GLU A 86 -4.87 0.74 7.62
N ALA A 87 -5.76 0.27 6.74
CA ALA A 87 -6.25 1.06 5.62
C ALA A 87 -6.99 2.33 6.08
N GLU A 88 -7.85 2.23 7.09
CA GLU A 88 -8.50 3.38 7.72
C GLU A 88 -7.48 4.34 8.34
N GLY A 89 -6.45 3.81 9.00
CA GLY A 89 -5.33 4.59 9.53
C GLY A 89 -4.57 5.35 8.44
N ILE A 90 -4.25 4.70 7.32
CA ILE A 90 -3.57 5.30 6.17
C ILE A 90 -4.43 6.42 5.58
N ILE A 91 -5.74 6.18 5.38
CA ILE A 91 -6.65 7.19 4.84
C ILE A 91 -6.77 8.38 5.81
N GLY A 92 -6.85 8.12 7.12
CA GLY A 92 -6.87 9.16 8.14
C GLY A 92 -5.62 10.03 8.11
N GLN A 93 -4.44 9.41 8.12
CA GLN A 93 -3.16 10.11 8.03
C GLN A 93 -3.05 10.92 6.74
N ALA A 94 -3.41 10.34 5.59
CA ALA A 94 -3.39 11.02 4.30
C ALA A 94 -4.30 12.26 4.29
N ARG A 95 -5.47 12.22 4.93
CA ARG A 95 -6.36 13.38 5.07
C ARG A 95 -5.72 14.47 5.94
N THR A 96 -5.20 14.11 7.10
CA THR A 96 -4.53 15.07 8.00
C THR A 96 -3.28 15.68 7.35
N ASP A 97 -2.54 14.91 6.56
CA ASP A 97 -1.40 15.41 5.80
C ASP A 97 -1.84 16.34 4.67
N ALA A 98 -2.90 15.99 3.93
CA ALA A 98 -3.47 16.84 2.89
C ALA A 98 -3.97 18.17 3.45
N GLU A 99 -4.66 18.17 4.61
CA GLU A 99 -5.07 19.39 5.30
C GLU A 99 -3.86 20.24 5.70
N ARG A 100 -2.85 19.64 6.34
CA ARG A 100 -1.60 20.34 6.69
C ARG A 100 -0.88 20.92 5.47
N MET A 101 -0.86 20.19 4.34
CA MET A 101 -0.30 20.68 3.09
C MET A 101 -1.09 21.86 2.53
N ARG A 102 -2.43 21.81 2.56
CA ARG A 102 -3.28 22.92 2.12
C ARG A 102 -3.06 24.16 2.98
N ASP A 103 -2.99 24.02 4.30
CA ASP A 103 -2.77 25.14 5.20
C ASP A 103 -1.40 25.78 4.98
N ARG A 104 -0.34 24.96 4.85
CA ARG A 104 1.01 25.45 4.53
C ARG A 104 1.05 26.13 3.16
N ALA A 105 0.38 25.58 2.16
CA ALA A 105 0.29 26.18 0.84
C ALA A 105 -0.44 27.52 0.88
N ALA A 106 -1.55 27.62 1.61
CA ALA A 106 -2.30 28.87 1.79
C ALA A 106 -1.45 29.95 2.48
N GLN A 107 -0.76 29.60 3.58
CA GLN A 107 0.16 30.51 4.27
C GLN A 107 1.32 30.96 3.37
N GLY A 108 1.89 30.03 2.60
CA GLY A 108 2.94 30.34 1.64
C GLY A 108 2.47 31.29 0.54
N LEU A 109 1.25 31.10 0.04
CA LEU A 109 0.62 31.96 -0.97
C LEU A 109 0.37 33.35 -0.42
N GLU A 110 -0.16 33.46 0.80
CA GLU A 110 -0.41 34.75 1.45
C GLU A 110 0.89 35.55 1.62
N ASN A 111 1.96 34.89 2.07
CA ASN A 111 3.27 35.52 2.21
C ASN A 111 3.85 35.94 0.85
N ALA A 112 3.72 35.10 -0.17
CA ALA A 112 4.16 35.43 -1.52
C ALA A 112 3.38 36.61 -2.11
N LEU A 113 2.07 36.69 -1.87
CA LEU A 113 1.23 37.81 -2.29
C LEU A 113 1.64 39.11 -1.60
N LYS A 114 1.84 39.09 -0.27
CA LYS A 114 2.31 40.27 0.49
C LYS A 114 3.66 40.77 -0.03
N LEU A 115 4.60 39.86 -0.30
CA LEU A 115 5.90 40.23 -0.86
C LEU A 115 5.77 40.83 -2.26
N ARG A 116 4.92 40.24 -3.11
CA ARG A 116 4.67 40.73 -4.48
C ARG A 116 4.00 42.10 -4.46
N GLU A 117 3.07 42.34 -3.55
CA GLU A 117 2.42 43.62 -3.34
C GLU A 117 3.43 44.69 -2.93
N GLN A 118 4.27 44.42 -1.92
CA GLN A 118 5.33 45.33 -1.52
C GLN A 118 6.27 45.66 -2.69
N GLN A 119 6.73 44.64 -3.42
CA GLN A 119 7.58 44.84 -4.60
C GLN A 119 6.90 45.69 -5.69
N ALA A 120 5.58 45.56 -5.88
CA ALA A 120 4.84 46.37 -6.83
C ALA A 120 4.74 47.82 -6.36
N LEU A 121 4.44 48.05 -5.08
CA LEU A 121 4.39 49.38 -4.48
C LEU A 121 5.76 50.08 -4.54
N ASP A 122 6.85 49.37 -4.24
CA ASP A 122 8.21 49.90 -4.34
C ASP A 122 8.55 50.30 -5.78
N ARG A 123 8.15 49.50 -6.77
CA ARG A 123 8.32 49.82 -8.19
C ARG A 123 7.52 51.05 -8.61
N ILE A 124 6.27 51.17 -8.13
CA ILE A 124 5.44 52.34 -8.38
C ILE A 124 6.11 53.58 -7.79
N ALA A 125 6.52 53.55 -6.53
CA ALA A 125 7.20 54.66 -5.87
C ALA A 125 8.50 55.07 -6.60
N GLN A 126 9.29 54.10 -7.04
CA GLN A 126 10.49 54.36 -7.85
C GLN A 126 10.14 55.02 -9.20
N SER A 127 9.09 54.53 -9.87
CA SER A 127 8.64 55.10 -11.15
C SER A 127 8.08 56.51 -11.01
N GLU A 128 7.35 56.80 -9.92
CA GLU A 128 6.84 58.13 -9.60
C GLU A 128 7.99 59.10 -9.32
N ALA A 129 8.99 58.68 -8.54
CA ALA A 129 10.17 59.49 -8.28
C ALA A 129 10.97 59.78 -9.57
N ALA A 130 11.09 58.79 -10.47
CA ALA A 130 11.73 58.96 -11.76
C ALA A 130 10.96 59.94 -12.66
N ALA A 131 9.64 59.78 -12.77
CA ALA A 131 8.79 60.68 -13.56
C ALA A 131 8.78 62.11 -13.02
N ALA A 132 8.74 62.28 -11.70
CA ALA A 132 8.83 63.59 -11.06
C ALA A 132 10.17 64.28 -11.35
N LYS A 133 11.27 63.50 -11.34
CA LYS A 133 12.59 63.99 -11.74
C LYS A 133 12.61 64.41 -13.21
N GLU A 134 12.07 63.60 -14.11
CA GLU A 134 12.01 63.89 -15.54
C GLU A 134 11.21 65.17 -15.84
N ILE A 135 10.05 65.37 -15.19
CA ILE A 135 9.27 66.61 -15.32
C ILE A 135 10.09 67.82 -14.84
N ARG A 136 10.80 67.67 -13.71
CA ARG A 136 11.66 68.74 -13.18
C ARG A 136 12.80 69.08 -14.15
N ASP A 137 13.44 68.07 -14.74
CA ASP A 137 14.53 68.26 -15.69
C ASP A 137 14.01 68.97 -16.96
N VAL A 138 12.85 68.57 -17.49
CA VAL A 138 12.19 69.25 -18.63
C VAL A 138 11.83 70.70 -18.29
N ALA A 139 11.33 70.98 -17.08
CA ALA A 139 11.02 72.33 -16.64
C ALA A 139 12.27 73.21 -16.53
N VAL A 140 13.38 72.65 -16.03
CA VAL A 140 14.68 73.34 -15.96
C VAL A 140 15.20 73.64 -17.37
N ASP A 141 15.12 72.69 -18.29
CA ASP A 141 15.53 72.90 -19.68
C ASP A 141 14.69 73.96 -20.39
N ALA A 142 13.36 73.95 -20.18
CA ALA A 142 12.46 74.96 -20.73
C ALA A 142 12.74 76.35 -20.15
N ALA A 143 12.96 76.47 -18.84
CA ALA A 143 13.34 77.72 -18.19
C ALA A 143 14.67 78.24 -18.74
N MET A 144 15.69 77.38 -18.85
CA MET A 144 16.99 77.74 -19.43
C MET A 144 16.88 78.17 -20.89
N ALA A 145 16.03 77.51 -21.70
CA ALA A 145 15.78 77.90 -23.07
C ALA A 145 15.12 79.28 -23.17
N ALA A 146 14.11 79.56 -22.34
CA ALA A 146 13.44 80.86 -22.27
C ALA A 146 14.41 81.96 -21.82
N THR A 147 15.22 81.72 -20.78
CA THR A 147 16.25 82.65 -20.32
C THR A 147 17.28 82.94 -21.41
N ARG A 148 17.76 81.92 -22.14
CA ARG A 148 18.66 82.13 -23.29
C ARG A 148 18.01 82.98 -24.39
N ALA A 149 16.72 82.78 -24.66
CA ALA A 149 15.99 83.56 -25.66
C ALA A 149 15.83 85.03 -25.25
N LEU A 150 15.45 85.28 -23.98
CA LEU A 150 15.38 86.63 -23.42
C LEU A 150 16.74 87.32 -23.43
N LEU A 151 17.79 86.64 -22.97
CA LEU A 151 19.15 87.16 -22.96
C LEU A 151 19.63 87.53 -24.38
N LYS A 152 19.36 86.69 -25.39
CA LYS A 152 19.68 87.02 -26.79
C LYS A 152 18.95 88.28 -27.27
N ARG A 153 17.68 88.46 -26.90
CA ARG A 153 16.88 89.64 -27.27
C ARG A 153 17.41 90.90 -26.60
N ASP A 154 17.72 90.85 -25.30
CA ASP A 154 18.17 92.02 -24.54
C ASP A 154 19.61 92.43 -24.95
N LEU A 155 20.47 91.46 -25.29
CA LEU A 155 21.77 91.73 -25.91
C LEU A 155 21.63 92.38 -27.29
N ALA A 156 20.67 91.95 -28.12
CA ALA A 156 20.38 92.57 -29.42
C ALA A 156 19.79 93.99 -29.30
N ALA A 157 19.13 94.32 -28.18
CA ALA A 157 18.59 95.65 -27.88
C ALA A 157 19.64 96.65 -27.33
N GLY A 158 20.93 96.28 -27.31
CA GLY A 158 22.03 97.18 -26.94
C GLY A 158 22.40 97.20 -25.45
N GLN A 159 21.83 96.33 -24.61
CA GLN A 159 22.16 96.27 -23.16
C GLN A 159 23.48 95.53 -22.84
N ALA A 160 24.18 95.02 -23.85
CA ALA A 160 25.41 94.23 -23.67
C ALA A 160 26.53 95.01 -22.94
N GLY A 161 26.70 96.30 -23.22
CA GLY A 161 27.71 97.14 -22.56
C GLY A 161 27.45 97.33 -21.06
N ALA A 162 26.20 97.62 -20.69
CA ALA A 162 25.81 97.81 -19.28
C ALA A 162 25.97 96.52 -18.44
N LEU A 163 25.76 95.34 -19.04
CA LEU A 163 25.97 94.05 -18.39
C LEU A 163 27.47 93.76 -18.16
N VAL A 164 28.35 94.16 -19.09
CA VAL A 164 29.80 94.06 -18.92
C VAL A 164 30.29 94.99 -17.82
N ASP A 165 29.80 96.24 -17.79
CA ASP A 165 30.15 97.20 -16.74
C ASP A 165 29.66 96.74 -15.35
N GLN A 166 28.46 96.14 -15.26
CA GLN A 166 27.96 95.54 -14.01
C GLN A 166 28.78 94.31 -13.58
N ALA A 167 29.17 93.43 -14.51
CA ALA A 167 30.02 92.29 -14.19
C ALA A 167 31.43 92.73 -13.71
N ILE A 168 31.98 93.79 -14.30
CA ILE A 168 33.22 94.44 -13.84
C ILE A 168 33.03 95.05 -12.44
N ALA A 169 31.87 95.64 -12.15
CA ALA A 169 31.54 96.18 -10.83
C ALA A 169 31.26 95.10 -9.75
N GLU A 170 30.86 93.89 -10.15
CA GLU A 170 30.60 92.75 -9.25
C GLU A 170 31.84 91.90 -8.94
N LEU A 171 32.85 91.88 -9.82
CA LEU A 171 34.12 91.18 -9.63
C LEU A 171 34.79 91.46 -8.27
N PRO A 172 34.85 92.71 -7.76
CA PRO A 172 35.38 93.01 -6.44
C PRO A 172 34.59 92.39 -5.29
N ARG A 173 33.28 92.13 -5.44
CA ARG A 173 32.43 91.57 -4.38
C ARG A 173 32.55 90.05 -4.19
N ARG A 174 33.07 89.33 -5.19
CA ARG A 174 33.25 87.86 -5.14
C ARG A 174 34.70 87.42 -4.92
N LEU A 175 35.63 88.37 -4.86
CA LEU A 175 37.06 88.15 -4.61
C LEU A 175 37.51 88.56 -3.19
N HIS A 176 36.57 88.72 -2.27
CA HIS A 176 36.81 88.73 -0.82
C HIS A 176 36.20 87.50 -0.17
#